data_AF-A0A9E3KMA6-F1
#
_entry.id   AF-A0A9E3KMA6-F1
#
_cell.length_a   1.000
_cell.length_b   1.000
_cell.length_c   1.000
_cell.angle_alpha   90.00
_cell.angle_beta   90.00
_cell.angle_gamma   90.00
#
_symmetry.space_group_name_H-M   'P 1'
#
loop_
_entity.id
_entity.type
_entity.pdbx_description
1 polymer ?
#
loop_
_entity_poly.entity_id
_entity_poly.type
_entity_poly.pdbx_seq_one_letter_code
_entity_poly.pdbx_strand_id
1 'polypeptide(L)'
;MNRAEYRHGFSTLAAPEQDAAFFISQRARVMTSLKFQDAEMYVSIQDIRTWGSTANAAIDNAGLLSVHEAWVALPINKKFALKMGRQEIAYDEDRIFGSLDWLMQARRHDAAIIKFYDSASNTQIHAGLAFNQNQEQLAGTVYTVPNNYKTFQYIYFNRPFGKIKSSFLFLNNGIQIQKPNTVPVEYTTVFTQTFGPRLVYKESSNKLSGNVAFYYQTGTNNLNQSLSGYDLMAELTYDLSKKFALTAGLEVISGTDQINAPSGESKSFTPFYGTNHRFNGYMDYFYVGNHGNSVGLNDYYLKGLMKGSKTLLGAAVHFFSSNAVVENDDSPGTSGSSRLGTELDLTIVHKLKPGISFQGGYSQMFATQSMAYLKNVADGHNQTNNWAYVMLILRPGVEWPRTGLKL
;
A
#
# COMPACT_ATOMS: atom_id res chain seq x y z
N MET A 1 2.38 -19.79 -2.06
CA MET A 1 3.39 -19.04 -1.29
C MET A 1 3.22 -19.42 0.15
N ASN A 2 4.31 -19.64 0.88
CA ASN A 2 4.30 -19.90 2.32
C ASN A 2 5.30 -18.95 2.96
N ARG A 3 4.88 -18.19 3.98
CA ARG A 3 5.73 -17.24 4.70
C ARG A 3 5.71 -17.55 6.19
N ALA A 4 6.85 -17.99 6.72
CA ALA A 4 7.12 -18.03 8.15
C ALA A 4 7.49 -16.61 8.60
N GLU A 5 6.91 -16.16 9.70
CA GLU A 5 7.18 -14.84 10.27
C GLU A 5 7.44 -14.96 11.77
N TYR A 6 8.47 -14.25 12.23
CA TYR A 6 8.73 -13.92 13.61
C TYR A 6 8.44 -12.43 13.79
N ARG A 7 7.63 -12.07 14.78
CA ARG A 7 7.22 -10.68 15.05
C ARG A 7 7.40 -10.35 16.52
N HIS A 8 8.14 -9.29 16.81
CA HIS A 8 8.21 -8.67 18.13
C HIS A 8 8.17 -7.16 17.94
N GLY A 9 7.06 -6.53 18.31
CA GLY A 9 6.81 -5.13 17.95
C GLY A 9 6.71 -4.91 16.43
N PHE A 10 5.92 -5.71 15.71
CA PHE A 10 5.63 -5.49 14.29
C PHE A 10 4.33 -4.69 14.11
N SER A 11 4.30 -3.74 13.18
CA SER A 11 3.21 -2.76 12.94
C SER A 11 2.92 -1.76 14.08
N THR A 12 3.39 -2.05 15.29
CA THR A 12 3.38 -1.17 16.46
C THR A 12 4.52 -1.59 17.40
N LEU A 13 4.82 -0.78 18.41
CA LEU A 13 5.85 -1.11 19.40
C LEU A 13 5.46 -2.32 20.25
N ALA A 14 6.45 -3.11 20.63
CA ALA A 14 6.29 -4.16 21.63
C ALA A 14 5.94 -3.52 22.98
N ALA A 15 4.95 -4.08 23.67
CA ALA A 15 4.70 -3.74 25.07
C ALA A 15 5.81 -4.34 25.97
N PRO A 16 6.03 -3.79 27.18
CA PRO A 16 6.86 -4.46 28.18
C PRO A 16 6.41 -5.90 28.40
N GLU A 17 7.37 -6.81 28.52
CA GLU A 17 7.13 -8.26 28.73
C GLU A 17 6.38 -8.96 27.57
N GLN A 18 6.23 -8.32 26.41
CA GLN A 18 5.62 -8.96 25.25
C GLN A 18 6.48 -10.12 24.74
N ASP A 19 5.89 -11.32 24.67
CA ASP A 19 6.45 -12.44 23.92
C ASP A 19 6.35 -12.23 22.41
N ALA A 20 7.33 -12.77 21.69
CA ALA A 20 7.32 -12.74 20.23
C ALA A 20 6.28 -13.71 19.65
N ALA A 21 5.63 -13.30 18.56
CA ALA A 21 4.76 -14.16 17.80
C ALA A 21 5.55 -14.90 16.71
N PHE A 22 5.24 -16.19 16.51
CA PHE A 22 5.74 -16.97 15.39
C PHE A 22 4.61 -17.76 14.72
N PHE A 23 4.54 -17.69 13.39
CA PHE A 23 3.54 -18.43 12.63
C PHE A 23 3.95 -18.61 11.18
N ILE A 24 3.24 -19.48 10.46
CA ILE A 24 3.40 -19.67 9.02
C ILE A 24 2.06 -19.36 8.35
N SER A 25 2.06 -18.37 7.47
CA SER A 25 0.92 -18.02 6.62
C SER A 25 1.09 -18.62 5.23
N GLN A 26 0.00 -19.07 4.63
CA GLN A 26 -0.01 -19.59 3.27
C GLN A 26 -1.01 -18.86 2.39
N ARG A 27 -0.67 -18.84 1.10
CA ARG A 27 -1.56 -18.46 0.00
C ARG A 27 -1.39 -19.41 -1.16
N ALA A 28 -2.46 -20.11 -1.51
CA ALA A 28 -2.58 -20.82 -2.78
C ALA A 28 -3.54 -20.04 -3.67
N ARG A 29 -3.15 -19.73 -4.90
CA ARG A 29 -3.98 -18.99 -5.86
C ARG A 29 -3.89 -19.65 -7.22
N VAL A 30 -5.03 -19.96 -7.81
CA VAL A 30 -5.16 -20.46 -9.19
C VAL A 30 -5.86 -19.40 -10.01
N MET A 31 -5.33 -19.15 -11.21
CA MET A 31 -5.78 -18.10 -12.10
C MET A 31 -6.04 -18.70 -13.48
N THR A 32 -7.09 -18.26 -14.15
CA THR A 32 -7.43 -18.70 -15.50
C THR A 32 -7.93 -17.51 -16.31
N SER A 33 -7.44 -17.39 -17.53
CA SER A 33 -7.94 -16.45 -18.53
C SER A 33 -8.53 -17.24 -19.70
N LEU A 34 -9.77 -16.93 -20.07
CA LEU A 34 -10.47 -17.46 -21.24
C LEU A 34 -10.62 -16.33 -22.25
N LYS A 35 -10.08 -16.53 -23.46
CA LYS A 35 -10.31 -15.63 -24.58
C LYS A 35 -11.39 -16.21 -25.48
N PHE A 36 -12.43 -15.42 -25.75
CA PHE A 36 -13.52 -15.78 -26.64
C PHE A 36 -13.77 -14.63 -27.61
N GLN A 37 -13.50 -14.87 -28.90
CA GLN A 37 -13.40 -13.81 -29.90
C GLN A 37 -12.42 -12.72 -29.40
N ASP A 38 -12.84 -11.46 -29.38
CA ASP A 38 -12.04 -10.35 -28.88
C ASP A 38 -12.21 -10.11 -27.37
N ALA A 39 -13.13 -10.82 -26.70
CA ALA A 39 -13.36 -10.69 -25.26
C ALA A 39 -12.38 -11.55 -24.44
N GLU A 40 -12.03 -11.07 -23.25
CA GLU A 40 -11.26 -11.81 -22.24
C GLU A 40 -12.07 -11.90 -20.95
N MET A 41 -12.21 -13.12 -20.42
CA MET A 41 -12.72 -13.38 -19.08
C MET A 41 -11.57 -13.87 -18.20
N TYR A 42 -11.48 -13.35 -16.98
CA TYR A 42 -10.44 -13.74 -16.03
C TYR A 42 -11.05 -14.08 -14.68
N VAL A 43 -10.61 -15.20 -14.11
CA VAL A 43 -10.99 -15.66 -12.78
C VAL A 43 -9.75 -16.04 -11.98
N SER A 44 -9.72 -15.64 -10.71
CA SER A 44 -8.68 -15.96 -9.76
C SER A 44 -9.30 -16.38 -8.43
N ILE A 45 -9.03 -17.61 -8.02
CA ILE A 45 -9.52 -18.21 -6.78
C ILE A 45 -8.31 -18.42 -5.86
N GLN A 46 -8.46 -18.10 -4.58
CA GLN A 46 -7.39 -18.25 -3.59
C GLN A 46 -7.87 -18.82 -2.26
N ASP A 47 -7.01 -19.62 -1.65
CA ASP A 47 -7.09 -20.04 -0.25
C ASP A 47 -5.97 -19.37 0.54
N ILE A 48 -6.33 -18.77 1.69
CA ILE A 48 -5.38 -18.08 2.57
C ILE A 48 -5.63 -18.52 4.00
N ARG A 49 -4.59 -19.00 4.68
CA ARG A 49 -4.71 -19.45 6.07
C ARG A 49 -3.39 -19.45 6.81
N THR A 50 -3.46 -19.47 8.13
CA THR A 50 -2.32 -19.79 8.99
C THR A 50 -2.24 -21.31 9.15
N TRP A 51 -1.03 -21.87 9.12
CA TRP A 51 -0.83 -23.31 9.34
C TRP A 51 -1.40 -23.72 10.70
N GLY A 52 -2.20 -24.78 10.72
CA GLY A 52 -2.87 -25.26 11.94
C GLY A 52 -4.12 -24.48 12.37
N SER A 53 -4.57 -23.47 11.61
CA SER A 53 -5.80 -22.71 11.93
C SER A 53 -7.09 -23.53 11.84
N THR A 54 -7.04 -24.72 11.24
CA THR A 54 -8.12 -25.71 11.24
C THR A 54 -7.58 -27.02 11.81
N ALA A 55 -8.32 -27.67 12.71
CA ALA A 55 -7.95 -28.98 13.25
C ALA A 55 -7.86 -30.03 12.12
N ASN A 56 -6.84 -30.89 12.18
CA ASN A 56 -6.50 -31.84 11.11
C ASN A 56 -7.57 -32.91 10.83
N ALA A 57 -8.56 -33.05 11.73
CA ALA A 57 -9.66 -34.00 11.63
C ALA A 57 -11.03 -33.34 11.91
N ALA A 58 -11.20 -32.06 11.56
CA ALA A 58 -12.47 -31.34 11.64
C ALA A 58 -12.94 -30.89 10.25
N ILE A 59 -14.26 -30.66 10.12
CA ILE A 59 -14.83 -30.00 8.95
C ILE A 59 -14.32 -28.55 8.93
N ASP A 60 -13.72 -28.14 7.82
CA ASP A 60 -13.23 -26.77 7.62
C ASP A 60 -14.37 -25.82 7.22
N ASN A 61 -14.95 -25.13 8.20
CA ASN A 61 -16.02 -24.14 8.00
C ASN A 61 -15.54 -22.69 8.12
N ALA A 62 -14.22 -22.45 8.05
CA ALA A 62 -13.63 -21.13 8.30
C ALA A 62 -13.74 -20.13 7.12
N GLY A 63 -14.24 -20.56 5.95
CA GLY A 63 -14.47 -19.66 4.81
C GLY A 63 -13.20 -19.06 4.20
N LEU A 64 -12.09 -19.79 4.24
CA LEU A 64 -10.74 -19.32 3.85
C LEU A 64 -10.51 -19.30 2.33
N LEU A 65 -11.38 -19.97 1.57
CA LEU A 65 -11.42 -19.95 0.10
C LEU A 65 -12.23 -18.75 -0.39
N SER A 66 -11.67 -17.95 -1.30
CA SER A 66 -12.31 -16.75 -1.84
C SER A 66 -12.00 -16.51 -3.31
N VAL A 67 -12.88 -15.78 -4.00
CA VAL A 67 -12.63 -15.25 -5.35
C VAL A 67 -11.90 -13.91 -5.23
N HIS A 68 -10.66 -13.89 -5.71
CA HIS A 68 -9.81 -12.70 -5.72
C HIS A 68 -10.11 -11.78 -6.91
N GLU A 69 -10.26 -12.35 -8.11
CA GLU A 69 -10.66 -11.60 -9.30
C GLU A 69 -11.70 -12.41 -10.09
N ALA A 70 -12.65 -11.69 -10.67
CA ALA A 70 -13.67 -12.19 -11.58
C ALA A 70 -14.12 -11.01 -12.44
N TRP A 71 -13.56 -10.87 -13.64
CA TRP A 71 -13.82 -9.73 -14.52
C TRP A 71 -13.85 -10.15 -15.99
N VAL A 72 -14.49 -9.30 -16.80
CA VAL A 72 -14.51 -9.38 -18.26
C VAL A 72 -13.91 -8.10 -18.84
N ALA A 73 -13.10 -8.25 -19.90
CA ALA A 73 -12.58 -7.17 -20.71
C ALA A 73 -13.08 -7.30 -22.15
N LEU A 74 -13.62 -6.21 -22.70
CA LEU A 74 -14.21 -6.11 -24.03
C LEU A 74 -13.55 -4.96 -24.80
N PRO A 75 -12.82 -5.24 -25.89
CA PRO A 75 -12.38 -4.18 -26.79
C PRO A 75 -13.60 -3.60 -27.51
N ILE A 76 -13.71 -2.27 -27.47
CA ILE A 76 -14.77 -1.52 -28.16
C ILE A 76 -14.30 -1.17 -29.58
N ASN A 77 -13.02 -0.78 -29.70
CA ASN A 77 -12.34 -0.55 -30.97
C ASN A 77 -10.81 -0.60 -30.75
N LYS A 78 -10.03 -0.22 -31.76
CA LYS A 78 -8.55 -0.25 -31.70
C LYS A 78 -7.93 0.59 -30.58
N LYS A 79 -8.64 1.58 -30.04
CA LYS A 79 -8.16 2.48 -28.99
C LYS A 79 -8.87 2.31 -27.66
N PHE A 80 -10.10 1.79 -27.63
CA PHE A 80 -10.93 1.72 -26.43
C PHE A 80 -11.26 0.28 -26.03
N ALA A 81 -11.20 0.00 -24.72
CA ALA A 81 -11.67 -1.24 -24.12
C ALA A 81 -12.41 -0.96 -22.80
N LEU A 82 -13.42 -1.76 -22.49
CA LEU A 82 -14.12 -1.77 -21.21
C LEU A 82 -13.65 -2.97 -20.39
N LYS A 83 -13.33 -2.78 -19.11
CA LYS A 83 -13.05 -3.86 -18.16
C LYS A 83 -13.99 -3.75 -16.96
N MET A 84 -14.78 -4.77 -16.68
CA MET A 84 -15.83 -4.74 -15.66
C MET A 84 -15.80 -5.98 -14.77
N GLY A 85 -16.01 -5.79 -13.47
CA GLY A 85 -16.07 -6.85 -12.47
C GLY A 85 -15.07 -6.65 -11.33
N ARG A 86 -14.91 -7.69 -10.51
CA ARG A 86 -13.95 -7.73 -9.40
C ARG A 86 -12.54 -7.89 -9.93
N GLN A 87 -11.67 -6.92 -9.67
CA GLN A 87 -10.36 -6.85 -10.30
C GLN A 87 -9.32 -6.15 -9.43
N GLU A 88 -8.04 -6.44 -9.68
CA GLU A 88 -6.96 -5.58 -9.19
C GLU A 88 -6.95 -4.24 -9.96
N ILE A 89 -6.71 -3.14 -9.25
CA ILE A 89 -6.43 -1.82 -9.82
C ILE A 89 -5.09 -1.37 -9.23
N ALA A 90 -4.08 -1.24 -10.09
CA ALA A 90 -2.73 -0.88 -9.71
C ALA A 90 -2.14 0.08 -10.74
N TYR A 91 -1.57 1.18 -10.26
CA TYR A 91 -1.00 2.23 -11.10
C TYR A 91 0.36 2.69 -10.56
N ASP A 92 1.22 3.11 -11.48
CA ASP A 92 2.56 3.64 -11.19
C ASP A 92 3.38 2.75 -10.25
N GLU A 93 3.68 3.21 -9.04
CA GLU A 93 4.46 2.48 -8.04
C GLU A 93 3.62 1.86 -6.92
N ASP A 94 2.30 1.80 -7.12
CA ASP A 94 1.32 1.33 -6.16
C ASP A 94 1.11 2.26 -4.94
N ARG A 95 1.37 3.57 -5.04
CA ARG A 95 1.22 4.49 -3.88
C ARG A 95 -0.24 4.80 -3.52
N ILE A 96 -1.09 5.06 -4.52
CA ILE A 96 -2.53 5.34 -4.30
C ILE A 96 -3.41 4.15 -4.68
N PHE A 97 -3.14 3.52 -5.82
CA PHE A 97 -3.80 2.29 -6.27
C PHE A 97 -2.75 1.21 -6.46
N GLY A 98 -2.84 0.14 -5.67
CA GLY A 98 -1.87 -0.93 -5.59
C GLY A 98 -2.49 -2.28 -5.32
N SER A 99 -1.80 -3.31 -5.82
CA SER A 99 -2.22 -4.72 -5.71
C SER A 99 -2.19 -5.29 -4.28
N LEU A 100 -1.43 -4.68 -3.36
CA LEU A 100 -1.22 -5.17 -1.99
C LEU A 100 -0.70 -6.63 -1.94
N ASP A 101 0.08 -7.05 -2.94
CA ASP A 101 0.52 -8.46 -3.10
C ASP A 101 1.40 -8.99 -1.96
N TRP A 102 1.88 -8.10 -1.08
CA TRP A 102 2.60 -8.46 0.15
C TRP A 102 1.69 -9.14 1.19
N LEU A 103 0.47 -8.63 1.37
CA LEU A 103 -0.51 -9.28 2.25
C LEU A 103 -1.11 -10.48 1.52
N MET A 104 -1.34 -11.57 2.23
CA MET A 104 -1.81 -12.82 1.62
C MET A 104 -3.13 -12.61 0.86
N GLN A 105 -4.06 -11.84 1.41
CA GLN A 105 -5.33 -11.49 0.78
C GLN A 105 -5.21 -10.68 -0.52
N ALA A 106 -4.14 -9.90 -0.69
CA ALA A 106 -4.04 -8.84 -1.70
C ALA A 106 -5.24 -7.87 -1.68
N ARG A 107 -5.31 -6.95 -2.63
CA ARG A 107 -6.43 -5.99 -2.76
C ARG A 107 -7.16 -6.20 -4.08
N ARG A 108 -8.48 -6.00 -4.05
CA ARG A 108 -9.37 -6.09 -5.20
C ARG A 108 -10.46 -5.03 -5.10
N HIS A 109 -11.02 -4.67 -6.24
CA HIS A 109 -12.05 -3.65 -6.40
C HIS A 109 -13.13 -4.17 -7.33
N ASP A 110 -14.40 -3.98 -6.97
CA ASP A 110 -15.53 -4.22 -7.85
C ASP A 110 -15.78 -2.91 -8.65
N ALA A 111 -15.38 -2.90 -9.92
CA ALA A 111 -15.33 -1.68 -10.72
C ALA A 111 -15.62 -1.91 -12.21
N ALA A 112 -16.03 -0.83 -12.88
CA ALA A 112 -16.05 -0.71 -14.33
C ALA A 112 -15.01 0.34 -14.76
N ILE A 113 -14.17 0.01 -15.75
CA ILE A 113 -13.06 0.83 -16.20
C ILE A 113 -13.07 0.90 -17.72
N ILE A 114 -13.21 2.10 -18.27
CA ILE A 114 -12.91 2.34 -19.69
C ILE A 114 -11.43 2.69 -19.83
N LYS A 115 -10.78 2.03 -20.78
CA LYS A 115 -9.35 2.16 -21.07
C LYS A 115 -9.18 2.66 -22.48
N PHE A 116 -8.44 3.75 -22.61
CA PHE A 116 -7.96 4.30 -23.87
C PHE A 116 -6.46 4.04 -24.01
N TYR A 117 -6.05 3.64 -25.20
CA TYR A 117 -4.65 3.51 -25.58
C TYR A 117 -4.41 4.07 -26.99
N ASP A 118 -3.42 4.95 -27.11
CA ASP A 118 -2.93 5.45 -28.38
C ASP A 118 -1.50 4.97 -28.63
N SER A 119 -1.34 4.04 -29.57
CA SER A 119 -0.04 3.43 -29.87
C SER A 119 0.97 4.39 -30.49
N ALA A 120 0.53 5.45 -31.18
CA ALA A 120 1.42 6.41 -31.84
C ALA A 120 2.19 7.27 -30.83
N SER A 121 1.51 7.72 -29.77
CA SER A 121 2.10 8.51 -28.68
C SER A 121 2.44 7.69 -27.44
N ASN A 122 2.07 6.41 -27.42
CA ASN A 122 2.15 5.52 -26.28
C ASN A 122 1.40 6.06 -25.04
N THR A 123 0.25 6.71 -25.28
CA THR A 123 -0.58 7.34 -24.24
C THR A 123 -1.63 6.37 -23.73
N GLN A 124 -1.79 6.28 -22.41
CA GLN A 124 -2.83 5.52 -21.73
C GLN A 124 -3.72 6.45 -20.92
N ILE A 125 -5.04 6.28 -21.02
CA ILE A 125 -6.01 6.97 -20.17
C ILE A 125 -7.03 5.96 -19.68
N HIS A 126 -7.15 5.79 -18.37
CA HIS A 126 -8.16 4.93 -17.77
C HIS A 126 -9.11 5.78 -16.94
N ALA A 127 -10.42 5.60 -17.11
CA ALA A 127 -11.43 6.18 -16.24
C ALA A 127 -12.26 5.06 -15.63
N GLY A 128 -12.42 5.06 -14.30
CA GLY A 128 -13.09 3.98 -13.60
C GLY A 128 -14.07 4.46 -12.55
N LEU A 129 -15.10 3.63 -12.33
CA LEU A 129 -16.18 3.84 -11.38
C LEU A 129 -16.36 2.59 -10.53
N ALA A 130 -16.67 2.75 -9.25
CA ALA A 130 -17.14 1.68 -8.39
C ALA A 130 -18.29 2.15 -7.51
N PHE A 131 -19.14 1.19 -7.16
CA PHE A 131 -20.29 1.39 -6.30
C PHE A 131 -20.54 0.10 -5.52
N ASN A 132 -20.39 0.15 -4.20
CA ASN A 132 -20.50 -0.99 -3.30
C ASN A 132 -21.78 -0.93 -2.46
N GLN A 133 -22.38 -2.10 -2.21
CA GLN A 133 -23.50 -2.27 -1.30
C GLN A 133 -23.30 -3.49 -0.40
N ASN A 134 -23.95 -3.44 0.78
CA ASN A 134 -23.91 -4.54 1.75
C ASN A 134 -24.48 -5.83 1.15
N GLN A 135 -25.56 -5.68 0.38
CA GLN A 135 -26.31 -6.75 -0.28
C GLN A 135 -27.24 -6.14 -1.35
N GLU A 136 -27.96 -7.00 -2.08
CA GLU A 136 -29.10 -6.59 -2.93
C GLU A 136 -30.23 -6.06 -2.05
N GLN A 137 -30.80 -4.91 -2.41
CA GLN A 137 -31.80 -4.21 -1.60
C GLN A 137 -32.89 -3.63 -2.50
N LEU A 138 -34.13 -3.60 -2.01
CA LEU A 138 -35.26 -3.04 -2.74
C LEU A 138 -35.37 -1.50 -2.62
N ALA A 139 -34.75 -0.92 -1.59
CA ALA A 139 -34.77 0.52 -1.34
C ALA A 139 -33.54 0.96 -0.55
N GLY A 140 -33.09 2.20 -0.78
CA GLY A 140 -31.95 2.79 -0.10
C GLY A 140 -30.59 2.31 -0.63
N THR A 141 -29.53 2.98 -0.19
CA THR A 141 -28.15 2.62 -0.56
C THR A 141 -27.16 2.71 0.62
N VAL A 142 -27.65 2.53 1.84
CA VAL A 142 -26.79 2.61 3.04
C VAL A 142 -25.72 1.53 2.96
N TYR A 143 -24.46 1.93 3.20
CA TYR A 143 -23.30 1.06 3.11
C TYR A 143 -22.52 1.10 4.42
N THR A 144 -22.34 -0.05 5.07
CA THR A 144 -21.77 -0.11 6.43
C THR A 144 -20.68 -1.16 6.56
N VAL A 145 -20.15 -1.69 5.45
CA VAL A 145 -18.99 -2.58 5.48
C VAL A 145 -17.78 -1.80 6.01
N PRO A 146 -17.18 -2.22 7.14
CA PRO A 146 -16.05 -1.51 7.73
C PRO A 146 -14.84 -1.44 6.81
N ASN A 147 -14.05 -0.37 6.93
CA ASN A 147 -12.78 -0.17 6.21
C ASN A 147 -12.89 -0.29 4.68
N ASN A 148 -14.06 0.03 4.12
CA ASN A 148 -14.29 0.00 2.69
C ASN A 148 -14.97 1.28 2.20
N TYR A 149 -14.77 1.60 0.93
CA TYR A 149 -15.44 2.73 0.28
C TYR A 149 -16.81 2.33 -0.23
N LYS A 150 -17.73 3.30 -0.26
CA LYS A 150 -19.03 3.14 -0.92
C LYS A 150 -18.90 3.36 -2.42
N THR A 151 -18.22 4.42 -2.83
CA THR A 151 -17.98 4.70 -4.26
C THR A 151 -16.58 5.18 -4.49
N PHE A 152 -16.07 4.99 -5.71
CA PHE A 152 -15.01 5.84 -6.21
C PHE A 152 -15.27 6.25 -7.66
N GLN A 153 -14.63 7.33 -8.08
CA GLN A 153 -14.47 7.72 -9.47
C GLN A 153 -13.03 8.15 -9.68
N TYR A 154 -12.36 7.66 -10.71
CA TYR A 154 -10.97 8.03 -10.93
C TYR A 154 -10.65 8.20 -12.42
N ILE A 155 -9.62 9.00 -12.68
CA ILE A 155 -8.96 9.12 -13.98
C ILE A 155 -7.46 8.94 -13.77
N TYR A 156 -6.85 8.07 -14.57
CA TYR A 156 -5.41 7.87 -14.64
C TYR A 156 -4.93 8.17 -16.06
N PHE A 157 -3.93 9.03 -16.17
CA PHE A 157 -3.23 9.35 -17.41
C PHE A 157 -1.78 8.87 -17.32
N ASN A 158 -1.24 8.31 -18.39
CA ASN A 158 0.17 7.98 -18.52
C ASN A 158 0.68 8.26 -19.93
N ARG A 159 1.85 8.90 -20.04
CA ARG A 159 2.52 9.10 -21.32
C ARG A 159 4.04 9.22 -21.16
N PRO A 160 4.84 8.55 -22.00
CA PRO A 160 6.26 8.82 -22.10
C PRO A 160 6.57 10.02 -23.01
N PHE A 161 7.54 10.82 -22.58
CA PHE A 161 8.15 11.94 -23.28
C PHE A 161 9.67 11.73 -23.31
N GLY A 162 10.14 10.98 -24.32
CA GLY A 162 11.55 10.58 -24.41
C GLY A 162 11.98 9.76 -23.19
N LYS A 163 12.90 10.29 -22.38
CA LYS A 163 13.44 9.65 -21.17
C LYS A 163 12.57 9.81 -19.92
N ILE A 164 11.51 10.63 -20.00
CA ILE A 164 10.62 10.92 -18.88
C ILE A 164 9.28 10.23 -19.12
N LYS A 165 8.89 9.31 -18.24
CA LYS A 165 7.53 8.80 -18.17
C LYS A 165 6.74 9.68 -17.20
N SER A 166 5.65 10.28 -17.66
CA SER A 166 4.75 11.04 -16.79
C SER A 166 3.43 10.29 -16.57
N SER A 167 2.85 10.51 -15.41
CA SER A 167 1.48 10.14 -15.10
C SER A 167 0.79 11.20 -14.28
N PHE A 168 -0.54 11.16 -14.30
CA PHE A 168 -1.40 11.94 -13.44
C PHE A 168 -2.56 11.06 -12.98
N LEU A 169 -2.87 11.13 -11.69
CA LEU A 169 -4.02 10.44 -11.11
C LEU A 169 -4.96 11.48 -10.51
N PHE A 170 -6.26 11.28 -10.70
CA PHE A 170 -7.33 11.90 -9.92
C PHE A 170 -8.22 10.78 -9.38
N LEU A 171 -8.55 10.81 -8.10
CA LEU A 171 -9.42 9.87 -7.40
C LEU A 171 -10.39 10.67 -6.53
N ASN A 172 -11.69 10.53 -6.78
CA ASN A 172 -12.76 10.94 -5.88
C ASN A 172 -13.23 9.71 -5.09
N ASN A 173 -12.95 9.67 -3.79
CA ASN A 173 -13.24 8.55 -2.91
C ASN A 173 -14.44 8.86 -1.99
N GLY A 174 -15.52 8.09 -2.12
CA GLY A 174 -16.75 8.26 -1.35
C GLY A 174 -16.89 7.24 -0.22
N ILE A 175 -16.87 7.70 1.03
CA ILE A 175 -17.03 6.88 2.23
C ILE A 175 -18.38 7.19 2.89
N GLN A 176 -19.14 6.16 3.23
CA GLN A 176 -20.37 6.31 3.99
C GLN A 176 -20.03 6.48 5.48
N ILE A 177 -20.53 7.56 6.08
CA ILE A 177 -20.43 7.82 7.52
C ILE A 177 -21.82 7.98 8.12
N GLN A 178 -21.92 7.71 9.42
CA GLN A 178 -23.10 8.06 10.21
C GLN A 178 -23.05 9.56 10.55
N LYS A 179 -24.17 10.27 10.40
CA LYS A 179 -24.27 11.66 10.83
C LYS A 179 -24.26 11.73 12.37
N PRO A 180 -23.40 12.55 12.98
CA PRO A 180 -23.37 12.71 14.44
C PRO A 180 -24.73 13.19 14.96
N ASN A 181 -25.16 12.68 16.11
CA ASN A 181 -26.28 13.19 16.91
C ASN A 181 -27.63 13.26 16.17
N THR A 182 -27.93 12.31 15.27
CA THR A 182 -29.20 12.21 14.56
C THR A 182 -30.09 11.09 15.13
N VAL A 183 -31.38 11.38 15.32
CA VAL A 183 -32.42 10.41 15.72
C VAL A 183 -33.64 10.60 14.81
N PRO A 184 -33.99 9.64 13.92
CA PRO A 184 -33.32 8.35 13.73
C PRO A 184 -31.90 8.50 13.17
N VAL A 185 -31.11 7.43 13.25
CA VAL A 185 -29.74 7.40 12.71
C VAL A 185 -29.76 7.70 11.22
N GLU A 186 -29.04 8.75 10.82
CA GLU A 186 -28.88 9.11 9.41
C GLU A 186 -27.46 8.80 8.91
N TYR A 187 -27.34 8.52 7.61
CA TYR A 187 -26.06 8.28 6.95
C TYR A 187 -25.85 9.29 5.83
N THR A 188 -24.60 9.73 5.65
CA THR A 188 -24.18 10.56 4.50
C THR A 188 -22.91 10.02 3.87
N THR A 189 -22.69 10.27 2.58
CA THR A 189 -21.44 9.92 1.90
C THR A 189 -20.57 11.16 1.80
N VAL A 190 -19.42 11.12 2.44
CA VAL A 190 -18.39 12.17 2.36
C VAL A 190 -17.37 11.79 1.30
N PHE A 191 -16.78 12.80 0.67
CA PHE A 191 -15.88 12.61 -0.46
C PHE A 191 -14.51 13.24 -0.22
N THR A 192 -13.46 12.45 -0.42
CA THR A 192 -12.08 12.91 -0.48
C THR A 192 -11.57 12.85 -1.91
N GLN A 193 -11.06 13.97 -2.44
CA GLN A 193 -10.39 14.00 -3.74
C GLN A 193 -8.88 13.93 -3.55
N THR A 194 -8.22 12.94 -4.16
CA THR A 194 -6.76 12.79 -4.23
C THR A 194 -6.33 13.01 -5.67
N PHE A 195 -5.37 13.90 -5.91
CA PHE A 195 -4.85 14.07 -7.27
C PHE A 195 -3.41 14.53 -7.29
N GLY A 196 -2.71 14.17 -8.36
CA GLY A 196 -1.38 14.70 -8.58
C GLY A 196 -0.54 13.95 -9.62
N PRO A 197 0.57 14.57 -10.02
CA PRO A 197 1.46 14.04 -11.04
C PRO A 197 2.55 13.12 -10.46
N ARG A 198 3.11 12.31 -11.35
CA ARG A 198 4.35 11.59 -11.12
C ARG A 198 5.23 11.60 -12.36
N LEU A 199 6.53 11.74 -12.16
CA LEU A 199 7.55 11.77 -13.20
C LEU A 199 8.63 10.74 -12.88
N VAL A 200 8.90 9.87 -13.85
CA VAL A 200 10.02 8.92 -13.78
C VAL A 200 10.99 9.22 -14.89
N TYR A 201 12.22 9.57 -14.51
CA TYR A 201 13.33 9.72 -15.42
C TYR A 201 14.14 8.42 -15.46
N LYS A 202 14.48 7.97 -16.67
CA LYS A 202 15.40 6.85 -16.86
C LYS A 202 16.39 7.16 -17.97
N GLU A 203 17.67 7.20 -17.62
CA GLU A 203 18.74 7.43 -18.57
C GLU A 203 18.89 6.23 -19.52
N SER A 204 19.31 6.44 -20.77
CA SER A 204 19.50 5.37 -21.76
C SER A 204 20.52 4.31 -21.33
N SER A 205 21.55 4.70 -20.58
CA SER A 205 22.55 3.79 -20.02
C SER A 205 22.06 3.01 -18.79
N ASN A 206 20.88 3.38 -18.27
CA ASN A 206 20.31 2.97 -16.99
C ASN A 206 21.20 3.27 -15.76
N LYS A 207 22.28 4.05 -15.91
CA LYS A 207 23.14 4.41 -14.78
C LYS A 207 22.43 5.32 -13.78
N LEU A 208 21.60 6.24 -14.26
CA LEU A 208 20.82 7.15 -13.44
C LEU A 208 19.32 6.97 -13.71
N SER A 209 18.54 6.88 -12.64
CA SER A 209 17.08 7.02 -12.70
C SER A 209 16.55 7.85 -11.55
N GLY A 210 15.52 8.64 -11.81
CA GLY A 210 14.85 9.48 -10.81
C GLY A 210 13.35 9.24 -10.82
N ASN A 211 12.73 9.44 -9.67
CA ASN A 211 11.29 9.33 -9.47
C ASN A 211 10.83 10.49 -8.59
N VAL A 212 9.81 11.23 -9.03
CA VAL A 212 9.20 12.28 -8.23
C VAL A 212 7.69 12.16 -8.35
N ALA A 213 6.98 12.14 -7.22
CA ALA A 213 5.52 12.13 -7.17
C ALA A 213 5.04 13.18 -6.19
N PHE A 214 3.94 13.85 -6.53
CA PHE A 214 3.24 14.75 -5.62
C PHE A 214 1.76 14.43 -5.69
N TYR A 215 1.10 14.33 -4.54
CA TYR A 215 -0.35 14.18 -4.44
C TYR A 215 -0.89 15.19 -3.44
N TYR A 216 -2.04 15.76 -3.75
CA TYR A 216 -2.83 16.60 -2.85
C TYR A 216 -4.18 15.95 -2.57
N GLN A 217 -4.65 16.07 -1.33
CA GLN A 217 -5.91 15.54 -0.83
C GLN A 217 -6.77 16.65 -0.26
N THR A 218 -8.02 16.73 -0.73
CA THR A 218 -9.02 17.69 -0.25
C THR A 218 -10.41 17.08 -0.12
N GLY A 219 -11.39 17.86 0.32
CA GLY A 219 -12.77 17.43 0.56
C GLY A 219 -13.03 17.14 2.03
N THR A 220 -13.72 16.05 2.33
CA THR A 220 -14.10 15.66 3.70
C THR A 220 -13.65 14.23 3.97
N ASN A 221 -12.96 14.01 5.11
CA ASN A 221 -12.48 12.70 5.51
C ASN A 221 -13.58 11.86 6.21
N ASN A 222 -13.26 10.61 6.56
CA ASN A 222 -14.19 9.68 7.23
C ASN A 222 -14.53 10.04 8.69
N LEU A 223 -13.88 11.06 9.26
CA LEU A 223 -14.19 11.63 10.57
C LEU A 223 -15.05 12.92 10.44
N ASN A 224 -15.56 13.20 9.23
CA ASN A 224 -16.34 14.40 8.92
C ASN A 224 -15.56 15.72 9.11
N GLN A 225 -14.24 15.70 8.86
CA GLN A 225 -13.37 16.87 8.93
C GLN A 225 -13.04 17.38 7.52
N SER A 226 -12.91 18.70 7.36
CA SER A 226 -12.38 19.32 6.16
C SER A 226 -10.92 18.94 5.96
N LEU A 227 -10.54 18.45 4.77
CA LEU A 227 -9.23 17.88 4.50
C LEU A 227 -8.39 18.80 3.60
N SER A 228 -7.12 18.97 3.95
CA SER A 228 -6.08 19.59 3.12
C SER A 228 -4.74 18.93 3.42
N GLY A 229 -4.46 17.81 2.76
CA GLY A 229 -3.24 17.02 2.94
C GLY A 229 -2.41 16.91 1.67
N TYR A 230 -1.13 16.58 1.78
CA TYR A 230 -0.25 16.33 0.65
C TYR A 230 0.73 15.19 0.93
N ASP A 231 1.23 14.58 -0.14
CA ASP A 231 2.30 13.58 -0.15
C ASP A 231 3.31 13.96 -1.24
N LEU A 232 4.58 14.08 -0.89
CA LEU A 232 5.68 14.34 -1.80
C LEU A 232 6.72 13.23 -1.66
N MET A 233 7.00 12.54 -2.77
CA MET A 233 8.05 11.54 -2.85
C MET A 233 9.10 11.94 -3.87
N ALA A 234 10.37 11.72 -3.52
CA ALA A 234 11.49 11.85 -4.45
C ALA A 234 12.51 10.72 -4.21
N GLU A 235 12.97 10.08 -5.28
CA GLU A 235 14.04 9.07 -5.26
C GLU A 235 15.01 9.31 -6.41
N LEU A 236 16.29 9.08 -6.12
CA LEU A 236 17.37 9.05 -7.09
C LEU A 236 18.14 7.74 -6.93
N THR A 237 18.28 6.99 -8.01
CA THR A 237 19.05 5.74 -8.05
C THR A 237 20.23 5.87 -8.99
N TYR A 238 21.40 5.46 -8.50
CA TYR A 238 22.64 5.39 -9.27
C TYR A 238 23.20 3.95 -9.27
N ASP A 239 23.32 3.36 -10.46
CA ASP A 239 23.96 2.06 -10.66
C ASP A 239 25.49 2.25 -10.66
N LEU A 240 26.13 2.13 -9.49
CA LEU A 240 27.59 2.16 -9.32
C LEU A 240 28.31 1.11 -10.17
N SER A 241 27.66 -0.03 -10.40
CA SER A 241 28.10 -1.06 -11.33
C SER A 241 26.91 -1.89 -11.82
N LYS A 242 27.13 -2.82 -12.76
CA LYS A 242 26.10 -3.79 -13.18
C LYS A 242 25.56 -4.64 -12.01
N LYS A 243 26.28 -4.74 -10.90
CA LYS A 243 25.94 -5.56 -9.72
C LYS A 243 25.51 -4.75 -8.51
N PHE A 244 25.66 -3.43 -8.51
CA PHE A 244 25.40 -2.64 -7.31
C PHE A 244 24.75 -1.31 -7.66
N ALA A 245 23.65 -1.03 -6.99
CA ALA A 245 22.89 0.21 -7.11
C ALA A 245 22.71 0.83 -5.72
N LEU A 246 22.76 2.16 -5.67
CA LEU A 246 22.38 2.94 -4.50
C LEU A 246 21.18 3.81 -4.83
N THR A 247 20.24 3.91 -3.90
CA THR A 247 19.07 4.77 -4.00
C THR A 247 19.00 5.66 -2.78
N ALA A 248 18.99 6.97 -2.97
CA ALA A 248 18.62 7.93 -1.93
C ALA A 248 17.20 8.43 -2.21
N GLY A 249 16.38 8.57 -1.18
CA GLY A 249 15.03 9.09 -1.34
C GLY A 249 14.47 9.72 -0.09
N LEU A 250 13.34 10.39 -0.28
CA LEU A 250 12.54 10.95 0.77
C LEU A 250 11.05 10.83 0.43
N GLU A 251 10.24 10.79 1.47
CA GLU A 251 8.80 10.94 1.39
C GLU A 251 8.32 11.86 2.51
N VAL A 252 7.46 12.83 2.16
CA VAL A 252 6.89 13.82 3.08
C VAL A 252 5.37 13.73 2.96
N ILE A 253 4.75 13.20 4.00
CA ILE A 253 3.32 12.96 4.12
C ILE A 253 2.79 13.91 5.18
N SER A 254 1.87 14.79 4.81
CA SER A 254 1.37 15.82 5.70
C SER A 254 0.56 15.24 6.86
N GLY A 255 0.55 15.98 7.98
CA GLY A 255 -0.09 15.58 9.22
C GLY A 255 -0.90 16.69 9.88
N THR A 256 -1.73 16.30 10.84
CA THR A 256 -2.47 17.24 11.70
C THR A 256 -1.73 17.45 13.01
N ASP A 257 -1.57 18.71 13.40
CA ASP A 257 -0.90 19.14 14.64
C ASP A 257 -1.71 18.70 15.87
N GLN A 258 -1.08 18.10 16.89
CA GLN A 258 -1.79 17.63 18.09
C GLN A 258 -2.14 18.74 19.08
N ILE A 259 -1.52 19.92 18.98
CA ILE A 259 -1.66 21.01 19.95
C ILE A 259 -2.51 22.15 19.38
N ASN A 260 -2.27 22.53 18.13
CA ASN A 260 -2.78 23.77 17.54
C ASN A 260 -3.79 23.56 16.41
N ALA A 261 -4.18 22.32 16.09
CA ALA A 261 -5.09 22.08 14.98
C ALA A 261 -6.51 22.61 15.27
N PRO A 262 -7.11 23.40 14.36
CA PRO A 262 -8.50 23.79 14.46
C PRO A 262 -9.43 22.57 14.51
N SER A 263 -10.45 22.64 15.36
CA SER A 263 -11.50 21.61 15.40
C SER A 263 -12.20 21.49 14.04
N GLY A 264 -12.43 20.25 13.59
CA GLY A 264 -13.11 19.97 12.32
C GLY A 264 -12.23 20.08 11.07
N GLU A 265 -10.93 20.35 11.22
CA GLU A 265 -9.97 20.34 10.11
C GLU A 265 -8.96 19.21 10.25
N SER A 266 -8.49 18.69 9.12
CA SER A 266 -7.43 17.69 9.04
C SER A 266 -6.44 18.06 7.94
N LYS A 267 -5.16 17.94 8.26
CA LYS A 267 -4.05 18.03 7.31
C LYS A 267 -3.38 16.68 7.07
N SER A 268 -3.97 15.59 7.56
CA SER A 268 -3.39 14.25 7.49
C SER A 268 -3.68 13.58 6.15
N PHE A 269 -2.67 13.45 5.31
CA PHE A 269 -2.79 12.70 4.06
C PHE A 269 -2.89 11.19 4.34
N THR A 270 -3.68 10.47 3.52
CA THR A 270 -3.87 9.02 3.61
C THR A 270 -3.67 8.34 2.23
N PRO A 271 -2.67 7.48 2.06
CA PRO A 271 -2.48 6.69 0.83
C PRO A 271 -3.48 5.51 0.77
N PHE A 272 -4.71 5.79 0.34
CA PHE A 272 -5.88 4.91 0.50
C PHE A 272 -5.68 3.45 0.07
N TYR A 273 -5.45 3.19 -1.22
CA TYR A 273 -5.43 1.85 -1.79
C TYR A 273 -4.03 1.45 -2.26
N GLY A 274 -3.00 1.95 -1.59
CA GLY A 274 -1.60 1.68 -1.93
C GLY A 274 -1.08 0.32 -1.42
N THR A 275 0.03 -0.13 -1.99
CA THR A 275 0.84 -1.26 -1.47
C THR A 275 1.83 -0.72 -0.43
N ASN A 276 1.32 -0.26 0.71
CA ASN A 276 2.05 0.62 1.63
C ASN A 276 3.30 0.00 2.28
N HIS A 277 3.36 -1.34 2.40
CA HIS A 277 4.54 -2.09 2.88
C HIS A 277 5.83 -1.83 2.06
N ARG A 278 5.73 -1.21 0.87
CA ARG A 278 6.89 -0.94 0.00
C ARG A 278 7.63 0.37 0.30
N PHE A 279 7.09 1.23 1.17
CA PHE A 279 7.52 2.63 1.26
C PHE A 279 8.20 2.98 2.57
N ASN A 280 7.48 2.89 3.69
CA ASN A 280 7.86 3.51 4.97
C ASN A 280 8.42 2.49 5.98
N GLY A 281 9.50 1.80 5.60
CA GLY A 281 10.07 0.68 6.36
C GLY A 281 9.25 -0.61 6.23
N TYR A 282 9.89 -1.76 6.47
CA TYR A 282 9.21 -3.06 6.44
C TYR A 282 8.67 -3.53 7.78
N MET A 283 8.93 -2.83 8.89
CA MET A 283 8.27 -3.03 10.18
C MET A 283 6.79 -2.62 10.16
N ASP A 284 6.32 -1.95 9.09
CA ASP A 284 4.93 -1.54 8.87
C ASP A 284 4.39 -0.56 9.93
N TYR A 285 5.23 0.31 10.46
CA TYR A 285 4.83 1.28 11.50
C TYR A 285 3.98 2.43 10.94
N PHE A 286 3.95 2.64 9.63
CA PHE A 286 3.23 3.75 9.03
C PHE A 286 2.40 3.30 7.82
N TYR A 287 1.14 3.76 7.77
CA TYR A 287 0.23 3.67 6.64
C TYR A 287 -0.15 2.26 6.15
N VAL A 288 0.31 1.18 6.79
CA VAL A 288 -0.16 -0.20 6.50
C VAL A 288 -1.39 -0.50 7.37
N GLY A 289 -2.43 0.29 7.18
CA GLY A 289 -3.65 0.23 8.00
C GLY A 289 -3.53 0.90 9.38
N ASN A 290 -2.45 1.65 9.63
CA ASN A 290 -2.22 2.45 10.83
C ASN A 290 -1.74 3.86 10.48
N HIS A 291 -1.54 4.73 11.48
CA HIS A 291 -1.00 6.10 11.33
C HIS A 291 -1.83 7.09 10.49
N GLY A 292 -2.99 6.66 9.98
CA GLY A 292 -3.96 7.55 9.34
C GLY A 292 -4.53 8.57 10.34
N ASN A 293 -4.90 9.76 9.86
CA ASN A 293 -5.39 10.86 10.70
C ASN A 293 -4.44 11.26 11.85
N SER A 294 -3.13 11.05 11.67
CA SER A 294 -2.10 11.36 12.66
C SER A 294 -1.23 12.57 12.22
N VAL A 295 -0.08 12.74 12.88
CA VAL A 295 0.91 13.82 12.69
C VAL A 295 1.70 13.73 11.38
N GLY A 296 1.31 12.87 10.44
CA GLY A 296 2.02 12.71 9.18
C GLY A 296 3.38 12.05 9.38
N LEU A 297 4.22 12.08 8.35
CA LEU A 297 5.53 11.43 8.35
C LEU A 297 6.48 12.12 7.38
N ASN A 298 7.71 12.35 7.81
CA ASN A 298 8.85 12.52 6.92
C ASN A 298 9.72 11.27 7.04
N ASP A 299 10.00 10.62 5.92
CA ASP A 299 10.84 9.44 5.81
C ASP A 299 12.00 9.78 4.88
N TYR A 300 13.22 9.73 5.38
CA TYR A 300 14.44 9.89 4.59
C TYR A 300 15.19 8.56 4.58
N TYR A 301 15.59 8.07 3.40
CA TYR A 301 16.19 6.75 3.31
C TYR A 301 17.33 6.63 2.31
N LEU A 302 18.21 5.68 2.61
CA LEU A 302 19.24 5.19 1.71
C LEU A 302 19.08 3.68 1.55
N LYS A 303 19.09 3.22 0.30
CA LYS A 303 18.97 1.81 -0.06
C LYS A 303 20.18 1.37 -0.89
N GLY A 304 20.62 0.15 -0.65
CA GLY A 304 21.63 -0.53 -1.45
C GLY A 304 21.09 -1.85 -1.99
N LEU A 305 21.26 -2.07 -3.29
CA LEU A 305 20.84 -3.28 -3.96
C LEU A 305 22.03 -3.95 -4.65
N MET A 306 22.38 -5.16 -4.21
CA MET A 306 23.35 -6.03 -4.85
C MET A 306 22.64 -7.07 -5.72
N LYS A 307 23.00 -7.11 -7.01
CA LYS A 307 22.46 -8.02 -8.04
C LYS A 307 23.49 -9.09 -8.39
N GLY A 308 23.23 -10.32 -7.94
CA GLY A 308 23.91 -11.53 -8.39
C GLY A 308 23.13 -12.25 -9.50
N SER A 309 23.69 -13.35 -10.03
CA SER A 309 23.05 -14.14 -11.10
C SER A 309 21.79 -14.89 -10.66
N LYS A 310 21.72 -15.25 -9.38
CA LYS A 310 20.55 -15.91 -8.76
C LYS A 310 20.08 -15.24 -7.46
N THR A 311 20.88 -14.33 -6.89
CA THR A 311 20.61 -13.74 -5.59
C THR A 311 20.51 -12.22 -5.72
N LEU A 312 19.50 -11.63 -5.10
CA LEU A 312 19.45 -10.20 -4.81
C LEU A 312 19.64 -10.02 -3.30
N LEU A 313 20.44 -9.04 -2.91
CA LEU A 313 20.56 -8.59 -1.52
C LEU A 313 20.17 -7.11 -1.48
N GLY A 314 19.21 -6.76 -0.65
CA GLY A 314 18.79 -5.39 -0.40
C GLY A 314 19.08 -5.01 1.04
N ALA A 315 19.51 -3.78 1.26
CA ALA A 315 19.56 -3.15 2.58
C ALA A 315 18.98 -1.74 2.48
N ALA A 316 18.19 -1.33 3.46
CA ALA A 316 17.69 0.03 3.57
C ALA A 316 17.86 0.55 5.00
N VAL A 317 18.21 1.83 5.12
CA VAL A 317 18.09 2.56 6.38
C VAL A 317 17.10 3.69 6.19
N HIS A 318 16.17 3.80 7.13
CA HIS A 318 15.12 4.82 7.15
C HIS A 318 15.28 5.70 8.39
N PHE A 319 15.06 7.00 8.23
CA PHE A 319 15.03 7.98 9.30
C PHE A 319 13.66 8.65 9.32
N PHE A 320 12.91 8.40 10.38
CA PHE A 320 11.52 8.84 10.51
C PHE A 320 11.39 10.03 11.45
N SER A 321 10.65 11.05 11.00
CA SER A 321 10.16 12.14 11.85
C SER A 321 8.70 12.47 11.57
N SER A 322 8.00 13.09 12.50
CA SER A 322 6.64 13.58 12.28
C SER A 322 6.67 14.79 11.34
N ASN A 323 5.63 14.94 10.51
CA ASN A 323 5.48 16.12 9.67
C ASN A 323 4.86 17.30 10.45
N ALA A 324 3.88 17.00 11.30
CA ALA A 324 3.25 17.93 12.21
C ALA A 324 3.78 17.78 13.65
N VAL A 325 3.40 18.72 14.52
CA VAL A 325 3.79 18.70 15.93
C VAL A 325 3.18 17.50 16.64
N VAL A 326 4.05 16.76 17.30
CA VAL A 326 3.70 15.71 18.26
C VAL A 326 3.61 16.36 19.63
N GLU A 327 2.55 16.05 20.37
CA GLU A 327 2.43 16.51 21.76
C GLU A 327 3.41 15.73 22.66
N ASN A 328 3.95 16.41 23.67
CA ASN A 328 4.83 15.82 24.65
C ASN A 328 4.01 15.07 25.71
N ASP A 329 4.25 13.76 25.83
CA ASP A 329 3.62 12.89 26.82
C ASP A 329 3.86 13.36 28.27
N ASP A 330 5.10 13.78 28.58
CA ASP A 330 5.50 14.22 29.92
C ASP A 330 5.01 15.63 30.27
N SER A 331 4.54 16.40 29.28
CA SER A 331 4.12 17.79 29.45
C SER A 331 3.02 18.13 28.44
N PRO A 332 1.76 17.73 28.72
CA PRO A 332 0.63 17.98 27.85
C PRO A 332 0.49 19.47 27.47
N GLY A 333 0.13 19.73 26.22
CA GLY A 333 0.07 21.06 25.61
C GLY A 333 1.42 21.62 25.14
N THR A 334 2.53 20.88 25.28
CA THR A 334 3.85 21.27 24.77
C THR A 334 4.34 20.36 23.66
N SER A 335 5.23 20.85 22.80
CA SER A 335 5.76 20.08 21.68
C SER A 335 6.79 19.04 22.14
N GLY A 336 6.56 17.78 21.77
CA GLY A 336 7.53 16.70 21.88
C GLY A 336 8.56 16.71 20.73
N SER A 337 9.51 15.78 20.77
CA SER A 337 10.47 15.61 19.67
C SER A 337 9.75 15.13 18.41
N SER A 338 10.10 15.68 17.24
CA SER A 338 9.59 15.18 15.97
C SER A 338 10.26 13.87 15.54
N ARG A 339 11.41 13.49 16.10
CA ARG A 339 12.10 12.25 15.71
C ARG A 339 11.30 11.05 16.18
N LEU A 340 10.92 10.17 15.26
CA LEU A 340 10.12 8.98 15.54
C LEU A 340 10.96 7.70 15.63
N GLY A 341 12.05 7.62 14.87
CA GLY A 341 12.95 6.48 14.95
C GLY A 341 13.86 6.31 13.75
N THR A 342 14.59 5.22 13.77
CA THR A 342 15.43 4.76 12.66
C THR A 342 15.13 3.28 12.45
N GLU A 343 15.02 2.85 11.20
CA GLU A 343 14.80 1.44 10.86
C GLU A 343 15.90 0.93 9.92
N LEU A 344 16.33 -0.30 10.15
CA LEU A 344 17.23 -1.04 9.28
C LEU A 344 16.46 -2.23 8.70
N ASP A 345 16.38 -2.29 7.38
CA ASP A 345 15.78 -3.39 6.63
C ASP A 345 16.85 -4.16 5.86
N LEU A 346 16.82 -5.48 5.96
CA LEU A 346 17.66 -6.41 5.22
C LEU A 346 16.79 -7.39 4.46
N THR A 347 17.12 -7.65 3.19
CA THR A 347 16.37 -8.57 2.35
C THR A 347 17.28 -9.42 1.49
N ILE A 348 16.87 -10.66 1.27
CA ILE A 348 17.49 -11.58 0.34
C ILE A 348 16.42 -12.22 -0.53
N VAL A 349 16.69 -12.32 -1.83
CA VAL A 349 15.88 -13.10 -2.77
C VAL A 349 16.79 -14.04 -3.52
N HIS A 350 16.56 -15.34 -3.39
CA HIS A 350 17.35 -16.37 -4.04
C HIS A 350 16.50 -17.20 -5.00
N LYS A 351 16.82 -17.14 -6.29
CA LYS A 351 16.19 -17.92 -7.36
C LYS A 351 16.69 -19.35 -7.33
N LEU A 352 15.76 -20.30 -7.15
CA LEU A 352 16.06 -21.72 -7.31
C LEU A 352 15.93 -22.13 -8.78
N LYS A 353 14.77 -21.84 -9.37
CA LYS A 353 14.39 -22.17 -10.76
C LYS A 353 13.45 -21.09 -11.30
N PRO A 354 13.17 -21.03 -12.62
CA PRO A 354 12.11 -20.17 -13.14
C PRO A 354 10.80 -20.37 -12.38
N GLY A 355 10.19 -19.29 -11.89
CA GLY A 355 8.97 -19.33 -11.08
C GLY A 355 9.14 -19.84 -9.63
N ILE A 356 10.34 -20.20 -9.16
CA ILE A 356 10.57 -20.69 -7.79
C ILE A 356 11.73 -19.93 -7.12
N SER A 357 11.45 -19.31 -5.98
CA SER A 357 12.45 -18.57 -5.20
C SER A 357 12.21 -18.65 -3.70
N PHE A 358 13.29 -18.55 -2.93
CA PHE A 358 13.21 -18.12 -1.54
C PHE A 358 13.35 -16.61 -1.45
N GLN A 359 12.62 -16.02 -0.51
CA GLN A 359 12.81 -14.65 -0.08
C GLN A 359 12.93 -14.67 1.44
N GLY A 360 13.80 -13.85 2.00
CA GLY A 360 13.86 -13.64 3.44
C GLY A 360 14.17 -12.20 3.75
N GLY A 361 13.89 -11.79 4.97
CA GLY A 361 14.26 -10.47 5.46
C GLY A 361 14.28 -10.38 6.97
N TYR A 362 14.93 -9.32 7.42
CA TYR A 362 15.03 -8.92 8.82
C TYR A 362 14.91 -7.41 8.89
N SER A 363 14.11 -6.92 9.81
CA SER A 363 13.90 -5.50 10.07
C SER A 363 14.06 -5.21 11.55
N GLN A 364 14.68 -4.08 11.86
CA GLN A 364 14.90 -3.61 13.23
C GLN A 364 14.48 -2.15 13.33
N MET A 365 13.54 -1.86 14.22
CA MET A 365 13.15 -0.51 14.59
C MET A 365 13.89 -0.06 15.85
N PHE A 366 14.46 1.13 15.78
CA PHE A 366 15.00 1.90 16.91
C PHE A 366 14.08 3.11 17.15
N ALA A 367 13.01 2.89 17.90
CA ALA A 367 11.98 3.89 18.15
C ALA A 367 12.38 4.89 19.23
N THR A 368 11.74 6.06 19.22
CA THR A 368 11.90 7.10 20.25
C THR A 368 10.68 7.16 21.18
N GLN A 369 10.79 7.95 22.27
CA GLN A 369 9.65 8.25 23.15
C GLN A 369 8.45 8.80 22.37
N SER A 370 8.65 9.70 21.41
CA SER A 370 7.56 10.24 20.58
C SER A 370 6.83 9.15 19.79
N MET A 371 7.53 8.11 19.33
CA MET A 371 6.87 6.96 18.72
C MET A 371 6.07 6.14 19.74
N ALA A 372 6.61 5.92 20.95
CA ALA A 372 5.89 5.27 22.04
C ALA A 372 4.58 5.98 22.38
N TYR A 373 4.63 7.31 22.48
CA TYR A 373 3.47 8.17 22.68
C TYR A 373 2.45 8.03 21.53
N LEU A 374 2.87 8.22 20.27
CA LEU A 374 1.96 8.13 19.11
C LEU A 374 1.31 6.75 18.94
N LYS A 375 2.02 5.68 19.34
CA LYS A 375 1.51 4.31 19.30
C LYS A 375 0.73 3.93 20.55
N ASN A 376 0.70 4.79 21.57
CA ASN A 376 0.10 4.54 22.86
C ASN A 376 0.63 3.23 23.49
N VAL A 377 1.95 3.06 23.48
CA VAL A 377 2.64 1.91 24.09
C VAL A 377 3.71 2.43 25.04
N ALA A 378 3.34 2.55 26.33
CA ALA A 378 4.27 2.96 27.39
C ALA A 378 5.53 2.07 27.36
N ASP A 379 6.70 2.71 27.49
CA ASP A 379 8.02 2.06 27.45
C ASP A 379 8.32 1.22 26.19
N GLY A 380 7.50 1.31 25.14
CA GLY A 380 7.67 0.53 23.92
C GLY A 380 8.96 0.85 23.15
N HIS A 381 9.48 2.07 23.32
CA HIS A 381 10.75 2.51 22.74
C HIS A 381 11.99 1.87 23.41
N ASN A 382 11.84 1.37 24.63
CA ASN A 382 12.88 0.63 25.36
C ASN A 382 12.87 -0.88 25.05
N GLN A 383 11.84 -1.36 24.35
CA GLN A 383 11.74 -2.76 23.95
C GLN A 383 12.53 -3.04 22.67
N THR A 384 12.89 -4.30 22.48
CA THR A 384 13.33 -4.76 21.15
C THR A 384 12.13 -4.71 20.21
N ASN A 385 12.32 -4.22 18.99
CA ASN A 385 11.29 -4.15 17.98
C ASN A 385 11.88 -4.65 16.67
N ASN A 386 11.59 -5.91 16.33
CA ASN A 386 12.12 -6.55 15.14
C ASN A 386 11.15 -7.53 14.49
N TRP A 387 11.40 -7.76 13.22
CA TRP A 387 10.60 -8.65 12.40
C TRP A 387 11.51 -9.43 11.47
N ALA A 388 11.25 -10.72 11.34
CA ALA A 388 11.97 -11.57 10.42
C ALA A 388 10.99 -12.47 9.68
N TYR A 389 11.31 -12.78 8.43
CA TYR A 389 10.51 -13.72 7.67
C TYR A 389 11.34 -14.52 6.68
N VAL A 390 10.82 -15.70 6.35
CA VAL A 390 11.29 -16.53 5.24
C VAL A 390 10.08 -16.99 4.45
N MET A 391 10.12 -16.79 3.13
CA MET A 391 9.05 -17.08 2.20
C MET A 391 9.53 -18.01 1.08
N LEU A 392 8.79 -19.10 0.85
CA LEU A 392 8.87 -19.86 -0.39
C LEU A 392 7.82 -19.34 -1.37
N ILE A 393 8.29 -18.88 -2.53
CA ILE A 393 7.46 -18.34 -3.60
C ILE A 393 7.47 -19.31 -4.78
N LEU A 394 6.28 -19.77 -5.16
CA LEU A 394 6.03 -20.50 -6.39
C LEU A 394 5.03 -19.67 -7.22
N ARG A 395 5.47 -19.19 -8.39
CA ARG A 395 4.69 -18.41 -9.36
C ARG A 395 5.03 -18.92 -10.77
N PRO A 396 4.38 -19.99 -11.26
CA PRO A 396 4.61 -20.51 -12.60
C PRO A 396 4.39 -19.42 -13.67
N GLY A 397 5.24 -19.38 -14.70
CA GLY A 397 5.13 -18.41 -15.80
C GLY A 397 5.52 -16.97 -15.44
N VAL A 398 5.96 -16.69 -14.21
CA VAL A 398 6.46 -15.37 -13.80
C VAL A 398 7.98 -15.34 -13.94
N GLU A 399 8.48 -14.40 -14.74
CA GLU A 399 9.92 -14.16 -14.85
C GLU A 399 10.51 -13.58 -13.56
N TRP A 400 11.76 -13.95 -13.32
CA TRP A 400 12.53 -13.44 -12.18
C TRP A 400 13.22 -12.11 -12.54
N PRO A 401 13.36 -11.14 -11.61
CA PRO A 401 12.85 -11.12 -10.24
C PRO A 401 11.48 -10.43 -10.15
N ARG A 402 10.48 -11.07 -9.54
CA ARG A 402 9.26 -10.41 -9.09
C ARG A 402 9.13 -10.60 -7.58
N THR A 403 9.44 -9.55 -6.84
CA THR A 403 9.35 -9.52 -5.39
C THR A 403 8.19 -8.61 -5.00
N GLY A 404 7.49 -8.92 -3.91
CA GLY A 404 6.46 -8.04 -3.38
C GLY A 404 7.02 -6.74 -2.78
N LEU A 405 8.34 -6.60 -2.72
CA LEU A 405 9.09 -5.54 -2.06
C LEU A 405 9.69 -4.56 -3.07
N LYS A 406 9.98 -3.36 -2.56
CA LYS A 406 10.73 -2.32 -3.28
C LYS A 406 12.19 -2.41 -2.82
N LEU A 407 12.97 -3.22 -3.55
CA LEU A 407 14.38 -3.49 -3.29
C LEU A 407 15.32 -2.46 -3.90
#